data_AF-A0A832HV54-F1
#
_entry.id   AF-A0A832HV54-F1
#
_cell.length_a   1.000
_cell.length_b   1.000
_cell.length_c   1.000
_cell.angle_alpha   90.00
_cell.angle_beta   90.00
_cell.angle_gamma   90.00
#
_symmetry.space_group_name_H-M   'P 1'
#
loop_
_entity.id
_entity.type
_entity.pdbx_description
1 polymer ?
#
loop_
_entity_poly.entity_id
_entity_poly.type
_entity_poly.pdbx_seq_one_letter_code
_entity_poly.pdbx_strand_id
1 'polypeptide(L)' 'CADKVKCGGTLVYSTCSITTEENEMLIERFLKWHPEFSLVDITPKMGLPGLRGLERCRRLYPHMHECNGFFIAQMLKMNG' A
#
# COMPACT_ATOMS: atom_id res chain seq x y z
N CYS A 1 10.81 5.67 -9.37
CA CYS A 1 9.36 5.78 -9.58
C CYS A 1 8.75 6.92 -8.75
N ALA A 2 9.10 7.07 -7.47
CA ALA A 2 8.62 8.19 -6.64
C ALA A 2 8.87 9.58 -7.28
N ASP A 3 10.01 9.73 -7.93
CA ASP A 3 10.43 10.92 -8.69
C ASP A 3 9.53 11.25 -9.90
N LYS A 4 8.80 10.27 -10.43
CA LYS A 4 7.88 10.45 -11.57
C LYS A 4 6.46 10.85 -11.14
N VAL A 5 6.17 10.85 -9.84
CA VAL A 5 4.87 11.25 -9.33
C VAL A 5 4.88 12.76 -9.11
N LYS A 6 3.96 13.47 -9.79
CA LYS A 6 3.74 14.90 -9.56
C LYS A 6 3.16 15.14 -8.16
N CYS A 7 3.30 16.35 -7.62
CA CYS A 7 2.63 16.72 -6.38
C CYS A 7 1.10 16.58 -6.51
N GLY A 8 0.45 16.07 -5.47
CA GLY A 8 -0.96 15.65 -5.49
C GLY A 8 -1.21 14.37 -6.31
N GLY A 9 -0.17 13.75 -6.87
CA GLY A 9 -0.27 12.49 -7.60
C GLY A 9 -0.26 11.28 -6.69
N THR A 10 -0.78 10.16 -7.19
CA THR A 10 -0.89 8.91 -6.45
C THR A 10 0.08 7.85 -6.99
N LEU A 11 0.76 7.17 -6.08
CA LEU A 11 1.50 5.94 -6.34
C LEU A 11 0.74 4.76 -5.74
N VAL A 12 0.46 3.75 -6.55
CA VAL A 12 -0.11 2.48 -6.10
C VAL A 12 0.96 1.42 -6.15
N TYR A 13 1.10 0.69 -5.05
CA TYR A 13 1.92 -0.51 -4.94
C TYR A 13 1.02 -1.72 -4.75
N SER A 14 1.28 -2.80 -5.49
CA SER A 14 0.52 -4.04 -5.35
C SER A 14 1.36 -5.27 -5.65
N THR A 15 1.07 -6.36 -4.96
CA THR A 15 1.71 -7.67 -5.18
C THR A 15 0.66 -8.79 -5.19
N CYS A 16 1.01 -9.94 -5.75
CA CYS A 16 0.30 -11.20 -5.58
C CYS A 16 0.94 -12.07 -4.48
N SER A 17 1.46 -11.44 -3.42
CA SER A 17 2.11 -12.10 -2.28
C SER A 17 1.39 -11.76 -0.98
N ILE A 18 1.44 -12.68 -0.03
CA ILE A 18 0.90 -12.51 1.32
C ILE A 18 1.99 -12.29 2.37
N THR A 19 3.27 -12.37 2.01
CA THR A 19 4.39 -12.18 2.94
C THR A 19 4.40 -10.74 3.47
N THR A 20 4.97 -10.49 4.63
CA THR A 20 5.07 -9.11 5.17
C THR A 20 6.30 -8.38 4.64
N GLU A 21 7.30 -9.16 4.24
CA GLU A 21 8.61 -8.76 3.76
C GLU A 21 8.48 -8.06 2.42
N GLU A 22 7.63 -8.58 1.53
CA GLU A 22 7.33 -7.99 0.23
C GLU A 22 6.25 -6.91 0.32
N ASN A 23 5.58 -6.73 1.46
CA ASN A 23 4.41 -5.86 1.58
C ASN A 23 4.66 -4.73 2.58
N GLU A 24 4.19 -4.84 3.82
CA GLU A 24 4.27 -3.77 4.81
C GLU A 24 5.69 -3.30 5.06
N MET A 25 6.67 -4.20 5.11
CA MET A 25 8.06 -3.80 5.36
C MET A 25 8.61 -2.92 4.23
N LEU A 26 8.20 -3.17 2.98
CA LEU A 26 8.57 -2.29 1.85
C LEU A 26 7.84 -0.95 1.91
N ILE A 27 6.57 -0.94 2.31
CA ILE A 27 5.81 0.32 2.48
C ILE A 27 6.37 1.17 3.63
N GLU A 28 6.67 0.56 4.78
CA GLU A 28 7.32 1.24 5.91
C GLU A 28 8.65 1.86 5.48
N ARG A 29 9.49 1.09 4.78
CA ARG A 29 10.78 1.58 4.27
C ARG A 29 10.60 2.70 3.26
N PHE A 30 9.63 2.58 2.35
CA PHE A 30 9.34 3.59 1.34
C PHE A 30 8.92 4.91 1.98
N LEU A 31 7.96 4.90 2.90
CA LEU A 31 7.46 6.10 3.59
C LEU A 31 8.54 6.76 4.46
N LYS A 32 9.46 5.96 5.03
CA LYS A 32 10.62 6.49 5.76
C LYS A 32 11.60 7.24 4.84
N TRP A 33 11.78 6.77 3.61
CA TRP A 33 12.70 7.38 2.64
C TRP A 33 12.08 8.51 1.83
N HIS A 34 10.76 8.50 1.70
CA HIS A 34 9.99 9.47 0.93
C HIS A 34 8.92 10.13 1.83
N PRO A 35 9.35 11.01 2.77
CA PRO A 35 8.43 11.66 3.72
C PRO A 35 7.39 12.56 3.04
N GLU A 36 7.57 12.90 1.76
CA GLU A 36 6.59 13.60 0.96
C GLU A 36 5.40 12.71 0.53
N PHE A 37 5.43 11.41 0.83
CA PHE A 37 4.31 10.50 0.59
C PHE A 37 3.58 10.13 1.88
N SER A 38 2.28 9.87 1.77
CA SER A 38 1.45 9.40 2.88
C SER A 38 0.46 8.35 2.42
N LEU A 39 0.21 7.32 3.26
CA LEU A 39 -0.83 6.34 3.00
C LEU A 39 -2.21 6.98 3.08
N VAL A 40 -3.04 6.69 2.08
CA VAL A 40 -4.44 7.11 1.99
C VAL A 40 -5.36 5.88 1.93
N ASP A 41 -6.62 6.05 2.32
CA ASP A 41 -7.61 4.99 2.23
C ASP A 41 -7.88 4.61 0.77
N ILE A 42 -7.92 3.30 0.51
CA ILE A 42 -8.33 2.73 -0.79
C ILE A 42 -9.85 2.63 -0.82
N THR A 43 -10.46 3.13 -1.91
CA THR A 43 -11.90 3.05 -2.17
C THR A 43 -12.16 2.28 -3.47
N PRO A 44 -13.00 1.21 -3.46
CA PRO A 44 -13.74 0.69 -2.32
C PRO A 44 -12.83 -0.03 -1.29
N LYS A 45 -13.23 -0.01 -0.02
CA LYS A 45 -12.54 -0.77 1.03
C LYS A 45 -12.79 -2.26 0.79
N MET A 46 -11.75 -2.96 0.36
CA MET A 46 -11.76 -4.40 0.04
C MET A 46 -10.73 -5.15 0.88
N GLY A 47 -10.92 -6.46 1.09
CA GLY A 47 -9.95 -7.24 1.86
C GLY A 47 -9.95 -6.91 3.36
N LEU A 48 -8.88 -7.30 4.04
CA LEU A 48 -8.57 -6.94 5.43
C LEU A 48 -7.58 -5.77 5.49
N PRO A 49 -7.49 -5.03 6.62
CA PRO A 49 -6.44 -4.05 6.84
C PRO A 49 -5.04 -4.65 6.72
N GLY A 50 -4.08 -3.82 6.32
CA GLY A 50 -2.66 -4.15 6.40
C GLY A 50 -2.21 -4.40 7.83
N LEU A 51 -1.13 -5.14 7.97
CA LEU A 51 -0.58 -5.50 9.27
C LEU A 51 0.33 -4.37 9.79
N ARG A 52 0.90 -4.57 10.97
CA ARG A 52 1.95 -3.68 11.53
C ARG A 52 1.50 -2.21 11.67
N GLY A 53 0.21 -1.97 11.88
CA GLY A 53 -0.37 -0.63 11.98
C GLY A 53 -0.61 0.07 10.65
N LEU A 54 -0.38 -0.58 9.51
CA LEU A 54 -0.66 -0.04 8.18
C LEU A 54 -2.11 -0.31 7.74
N GLU A 55 -3.09 0.12 8.53
CA GLU A 55 -4.51 -0.21 8.34
C GLU A 55 -5.11 0.30 7.01
N ARG A 56 -4.48 1.31 6.42
CA ARG A 56 -4.84 1.88 5.10
C ARG A 56 -4.41 1.01 3.92
N CYS A 57 -3.44 0.12 4.12
CA CYS A 57 -3.13 -0.92 3.14
C CYS A 57 -4.22 -2.00 3.18
N ARG A 58 -4.40 -2.72 2.08
CA ARG A 58 -5.39 -3.80 1.98
C ARG A 58 -4.73 -5.13 1.67
N ARG A 59 -5.20 -6.19 2.32
CA ARG A 59 -4.80 -7.58 2.11
C ARG A 59 -5.99 -8.41 1.67
N LEU A 60 -5.84 -9.12 0.57
CA LEU A 60 -6.77 -10.15 0.15
C LEU A 60 -6.10 -11.50 0.32
N TYR A 61 -6.85 -12.45 0.84
CA TYR A 61 -6.37 -13.79 1.16
C TYR A 61 -7.16 -14.84 0.37
N PRO A 62 -6.50 -15.91 -0.13
CA PRO A 62 -7.18 -16.93 -0.93
C PRO A 62 -8.38 -17.57 -0.24
N HIS A 63 -8.22 -17.95 1.02
CA HIS A 63 -9.23 -18.64 1.82
C HIS A 63 -10.40 -17.76 2.27
N MET A 64 -10.34 -16.44 2.03
CA MET A 64 -11.40 -15.50 2.41
C MET A 64 -12.04 -14.78 1.21
N HIS A 65 -11.29 -14.63 0.12
CA HIS A 65 -11.65 -13.73 -0.98
C HIS A 65 -11.59 -14.41 -2.35
N GLU A 66 -11.48 -15.74 -2.41
CA GLU A 66 -11.49 -16.51 -3.66
C GLU A 66 -10.49 -15.96 -4.71
N CYS A 67 -9.29 -15.62 -4.24
CA CYS A 67 -8.25 -14.97 -5.05
C CYS A 67 -6.88 -15.62 -4.83
N ASN A 68 -5.85 -15.20 -5.56
CA ASN A 68 -4.48 -15.73 -5.40
C ASN A 68 -3.72 -15.16 -4.18
N GLY A 69 -4.34 -14.24 -3.44
CA GLY A 69 -3.69 -13.46 -2.41
C GLY A 69 -3.09 -12.18 -3.00
N PHE A 70 -3.45 -11.04 -2.42
CA PHE A 70 -3.01 -9.73 -2.91
C PHE A 70 -2.73 -8.76 -1.77
N PHE A 71 -1.83 -7.84 -2.02
CA PHE A 71 -1.60 -6.67 -1.19
C PHE A 71 -1.71 -5.41 -2.03
N ILE A 72 -2.30 -4.36 -1.47
CA ILE A 72 -2.46 -3.07 -2.13
C ILE A 72 -2.16 -1.95 -1.13
N ALA A 73 -1.31 -1.02 -1.53
CA ALA A 73 -1.03 0.22 -0.81
C ALA A 73 -1.16 1.41 -1.77
N GLN A 74 -1.89 2.43 -1.34
CA GLN A 74 -2.07 3.67 -2.09
C GLN A 74 -1.42 4.82 -1.32
N MET A 75 -0.52 5.53 -1.97
CA MET A 75 0.26 6.61 -1.36
C MET A 75 0.06 7.89 -2.17
N LEU A 76 -0.33 8.97 -1.50
CA LEU A 76 -0.46 10.29 -2.09
C LEU A 76 0.84 11.06 -1.87
N LYS A 77 1.38 11.67 -2.93
CA LYS A 77 2.47 12.64 -2.81
C LYS A 77 1.89 13.98 -2.37
N MET A 78 2.23 14.40 -1.16
CA MET A 78 1.79 15.66 -0.59
C MET A 78 2.46 16.84 -1.30
N ASN A 79 1.78 17.98 -1.29
CA ASN A 79 2.45 19.24 -1.60
C ASN A 79 3.36 19.57 -0.43
N GLY A 80 4.64 19.85 -0.70
CA GLY A 80 5.53 20.47 0.28
C GLY A 80 5.08 21.87 0.65
#